data_AF-A0AAC9JIX3-F1
#
_entry.id   AF-A0AAC9JIX3-F1
#
_cell.length_a   1.000
_cell.length_b   1.000
_cell.length_c   1.000
_cell.angle_alpha   90.00
_cell.angle_beta   90.00
_cell.angle_gamma   90.00
#
_symmetry.space_group_name_H-M   'P 1'
#
loop_
_entity.id
_entity.type
_entity.pdbx_description
1 polymer ?
#
loop_
_entity_poly.entity_id
_entity_poly.type
_entity_poly.pdbx_seq_one_letter_code
_entity_poly.pdbx_strand_id
1 'polypeptide(L)'
;MVPYILTILCVLVAGAIHWVSPKAYWKATMVSTGVILLFSVAALFIFQASGMLVSEQTGESADFSGQLLTITVLIAFFGLLISLFVGWFLRVVRN
;
A
#
# COMPACT_ATOMS: atom_id res chain seq x y z
N MET A 1 -5.32 -14.07 -0.93
CA MET A 1 -3.99 -13.84 -1.54
C MET A 1 -3.72 -12.37 -1.83
N VAL A 2 -4.69 -11.62 -2.39
CA VAL A 2 -4.59 -10.19 -2.68
C VAL A 2 -3.98 -9.31 -1.56
N PRO A 3 -4.40 -9.42 -0.28
CA PRO A 3 -3.86 -8.55 0.77
C PRO A 3 -2.35 -8.70 0.96
N TYR A 4 -1.84 -9.94 0.90
CA TYR A 4 -0.41 -10.22 1.04
C TYR A 4 0.41 -9.64 -0.11
N ILE A 5 -0.09 -9.75 -1.34
CA ILE A 5 0.56 -9.16 -2.53
C ILE A 5 0.65 -7.64 -2.37
N LEU A 6 -0.44 -7.02 -1.91
CA LEU A 6 -0.49 -5.59 -1.67
C LEU A 6 0.50 -5.17 -0.58
N THR A 7 0.57 -5.91 0.52
CA THR A 7 1.55 -5.63 1.60
C THR A 7 2.99 -5.69 1.10
N ILE A 8 3.35 -6.72 0.32
CA ILE A 8 4.70 -6.83 -0.26
C ILE A 8 5.00 -5.63 -1.15
N LEU A 9 4.06 -5.25 -2.03
CA LEU A 9 4.21 -4.07 -2.88
C LEU A 9 4.45 -2.80 -2.05
N CYS A 10 3.67 -2.59 -0.98
CA CYS A 10 3.83 -1.45 -0.09
C CYS A 10 5.22 -1.39 0.56
N VAL A 11 5.71 -2.52 1.06
CA VAL A 11 7.04 -2.63 1.67
C VAL A 11 8.14 -2.32 0.66
N LEU A 12 8.03 -2.84 -0.57
CA LEU A 12 9.00 -2.58 -1.64
C LEU A 12 9.03 -1.10 -2.03
N VAL A 13 7.87 -0.47 -2.21
CA VAL A 13 7.75 0.96 -2.53
C VAL A 13 8.36 1.81 -1.42
N ALA A 14 7.98 1.56 -0.16
CA ALA A 14 8.56 2.26 0.99
C ALA A 14 10.08 2.07 1.05
N GLY A 15 10.55 0.84 0.86
CA GLY A 15 11.96 0.49 0.89
C GLY A 15 12.75 1.24 -0.17
N ALA A 16 12.29 1.22 -1.42
CA ALA A 16 12.95 1.91 -2.53
C ALA A 16 13.03 3.43 -2.29
N ILE A 17 11.95 4.05 -1.84
CA ILE A 17 11.89 5.52 -1.63
C ILE A 17 12.80 5.95 -0.47
N HIS A 18 12.74 5.24 0.66
CA HIS A 18 13.62 5.52 1.80
C HIS A 18 15.09 5.19 1.49
N TRP A 19 15.35 4.23 0.60
CA TRP A 19 16.71 3.95 0.13
C TRP A 19 17.31 5.10 -0.69
N VAL A 20 16.53 5.72 -1.57
CA VAL A 20 17.01 6.83 -2.42
C VAL A 20 17.11 8.15 -1.65
N SER A 21 16.29 8.36 -0.61
CA SER A 21 16.24 9.64 0.14
C SER A 21 16.50 9.50 1.65
N PRO A 22 17.67 9.00 2.09
CA PRO A 22 17.92 8.65 3.49
C PRO A 22 17.96 9.85 4.45
N LYS A 23 18.28 11.05 3.96
CA LYS A 23 18.40 12.27 4.79
C LYS A 23 17.07 12.98 4.99
N ALA A 24 16.07 12.73 4.13
CA ALA A 24 14.79 13.44 4.13
C ALA A 24 13.65 12.53 4.59
N TYR A 25 13.80 11.91 5.78
CA TYR A 25 12.90 10.88 6.30
C TYR A 25 11.41 11.23 6.16
N TRP A 26 10.96 12.37 6.71
CA TRP A 26 9.55 12.75 6.66
C TRP A 26 9.03 13.00 5.24
N LYS A 27 9.88 13.55 4.36
CA LYS A 27 9.54 13.72 2.94
C LYS A 27 9.41 12.36 2.26
N ALA A 28 10.36 11.46 2.48
CA ALA A 28 10.32 10.09 1.97
C ALA A 28 9.08 9.34 2.48
N THR A 29 8.71 9.53 3.75
CA THR A 29 7.51 8.94 4.34
C THR A 29 6.24 9.41 3.65
N MET A 30 6.05 10.72 3.49
CA MET A 30 4.85 11.28 2.84
C MET A 30 4.78 10.86 1.37
N VAL A 31 5.89 10.92 0.64
CA VAL A 31 5.95 10.53 -0.78
C VAL A 31 5.63 9.04 -0.93
N SER A 32 6.27 8.16 -0.16
CA SER A 32 5.97 6.73 -0.24
C SER A 32 4.56 6.40 0.19
N THR A 33 3.99 7.07 1.18
CA THR A 33 2.58 6.90 1.57
C THR A 33 1.64 7.25 0.42
N GLY A 34 1.87 8.38 -0.26
CA GLY A 34 1.07 8.78 -1.43
C GLY A 34 1.21 7.82 -2.60
N VAL A 35 2.43 7.34 -2.87
CA VAL A 35 2.70 6.35 -3.92
C VAL A 35 2.02 5.01 -3.58
N ILE A 36 2.15 4.53 -2.34
CA ILE A 36 1.47 3.32 -1.85
C ILE A 36 -0.04 3.43 -2.03
N LEU A 37 -0.63 4.57 -1.67
CA LEU A 37 -2.07 4.80 -1.80
C LEU A 37 -2.51 4.67 -3.27
N LEU A 38 -1.83 5.36 -4.18
CA LEU A 38 -2.14 5.32 -5.62
C LEU A 38 -2.02 3.90 -6.18
N PHE A 39 -0.90 3.22 -5.91
CA PHE A 39 -0.69 1.85 -6.38
C PHE A 39 -1.70 0.88 -5.79
N SER A 40 -2.05 1.03 -4.52
CA SER A 40 -2.97 0.11 -3.85
C SER A 40 -4.39 0.25 -4.41
N VAL A 41 -4.86 1.47 -4.62
CA VAL A 41 -6.16 1.73 -5.25
C VAL A 41 -6.18 1.17 -6.68
N ALA A 42 -5.14 1.45 -7.48
CA ALA A 42 -5.03 0.91 -8.84
C ALA A 42 -5.03 -0.64 -8.85
N ALA A 43 -4.28 -1.26 -7.93
CA ALA A 43 -4.23 -2.72 -7.81
C ALA A 43 -5.59 -3.32 -7.46
N LEU A 44 -6.38 -2.69 -6.58
CA LEU A 44 -7.73 -3.16 -6.26
C LEU A 44 -8.64 -3.18 -7.50
N PHE A 45 -8.62 -2.15 -8.34
CA PHE A 45 -9.38 -2.14 -9.60
C PHE A 45 -8.92 -3.22 -10.57
N ILE A 46 -7.61 -3.43 -10.68
CA ILE A 46 -7.04 -4.51 -11.53
C ILE A 46 -7.49 -5.88 -11.03
N PHE A 47 -7.43 -6.13 -9.72
CA PHE A 47 -7.83 -7.40 -9.12
C PHE A 47 -9.34 -7.66 -9.20
N GLN A 48 -10.14 -6.61 -9.18
CA GLN A 48 -11.58 -6.69 -9.41
C GLN A 48 -11.86 -7.09 -10.86
N ALA A 49 -11.22 -6.41 -11.82
CA ALA A 49 -11.35 -6.71 -13.24
C ALA A 49 -10.83 -8.11 -13.61
N SER A 50 -9.84 -8.64 -12.87
CA SER A 50 -9.29 -9.98 -13.09
C SER A 50 -10.11 -11.10 -12.44
N GLY A 51 -11.22 -10.79 -11.76
CA GLY A 51 -12.05 -11.77 -11.05
C GLY A 51 -11.42 -12.32 -9.76
N MET A 52 -10.28 -11.78 -9.32
CA MET A 52 -9.54 -12.28 -8.15
C MET A 52 -10.13 -11.81 -6.81
N LEU A 53 -11.14 -10.94 -6.88
CA LEU A 53 -11.94 -10.45 -5.76
C LEU A 53 -13.37 -10.98 -5.78
N VAL A 54 -13.63 -12.05 -6.54
CA VAL A 54 -14.89 -12.78 -6.53
C VAL A 54 -14.87 -13.77 -5.37
N SER A 55 -15.94 -13.78 -4.58
CA SER A 55 -16.11 -14.74 -3.49
C SER A 55 -16.26 -16.16 -4.04
N GLU A 56 -15.42 -17.10 -3.62
CA GLU A 56 -15.56 -18.52 -3.98
C GLU A 56 -16.86 -19.13 -3.46
N GLN A 57 -17.42 -18.58 -2.39
CA GLN A 57 -18.62 -19.11 -1.72
C GLN A 57 -19.92 -18.57 -2.30
N THR A 58 -19.94 -17.32 -2.76
CA THR A 58 -21.16 -16.63 -3.21
C THR A 58 -21.14 -16.25 -4.69
N GLY A 59 -19.97 -16.28 -5.35
CA GLY A 59 -19.81 -15.85 -6.74
C GLY A 59 -19.95 -14.35 -6.95
N GLU A 60 -20.14 -13.57 -5.87
CA GLU A 60 -20.29 -12.11 -5.94
C GLU A 60 -18.94 -11.43 -6.04
N SER A 61 -18.86 -10.42 -6.92
CA SER A 61 -17.73 -9.51 -7.00
C SER A 61 -17.77 -8.52 -5.83
N ALA A 62 -16.62 -8.23 -5.22
CA ALA A 62 -16.53 -7.16 -4.23
C ALA A 62 -17.05 -5.82 -4.80
N ASP A 63 -18.04 -5.20 -4.13
CA ASP A 63 -18.53 -3.86 -4.45
C ASP A 63 -17.82 -2.82 -3.58
N PHE A 64 -17.05 -1.94 -4.23
CA PHE A 64 -16.29 -0.89 -3.58
C PHE A 64 -16.97 0.48 -3.64
N SER A 65 -18.06 0.65 -4.40
CA SER A 65 -18.68 1.95 -4.66
C SER A 65 -19.16 2.64 -3.37
N GLY A 66 -19.70 1.87 -2.42
CA GLY A 66 -20.17 2.40 -1.13
C GLY A 66 -19.10 2.60 -0.06
N GLN A 67 -17.89 2.05 -0.25
CA GLN A 67 -16.84 1.98 0.78
C GLN A 67 -15.50 2.60 0.37
N LEU A 68 -15.44 3.20 -0.83
CA LEU A 68 -14.23 3.81 -1.39
C LEU A 68 -13.51 4.77 -0.43
N LEU A 69 -14.26 5.61 0.28
CA LEU A 69 -13.68 6.54 1.27
C LEU A 69 -13.02 5.79 2.43
N THR A 70 -13.71 4.80 3.00
CA THR A 70 -13.20 3.96 4.09
C THR A 70 -11.95 3.20 3.65
N ILE A 71 -11.97 2.60 2.46
CA ILE A 71 -10.84 1.86 1.89
C ILE A 71 -9.64 2.79 1.69
N THR A 72 -9.87 3.98 1.12
CA THR A 72 -8.83 4.99 0.89
C THR A 72 -8.17 5.40 2.21
N VAL A 73 -8.97 5.67 3.25
CA VAL A 73 -8.45 6.04 4.58
C VAL A 73 -7.65 4.90 5.20
N LEU A 74 -8.14 3.66 5.12
CA LEU A 74 -7.41 2.50 5.63
C LEU A 74 -6.07 2.30 4.90
N ILE A 75 -6.07 2.35 3.57
CA ILE A 75 -4.85 2.20 2.76
C ILE A 75 -3.86 3.32 3.10
N ALA A 76 -4.32 4.55 3.23
CA ALA A 76 -3.46 5.67 3.60
C ALA A 76 -2.85 5.48 5.00
N PHE A 77 -3.66 5.06 5.97
CA PHE A 77 -3.21 4.80 7.34
C PHE A 77 -2.17 3.67 7.41
N PHE A 78 -2.46 2.52 6.79
CA PHE A 78 -1.53 1.40 6.78
C PHE A 78 -0.29 1.68 5.92
N GLY A 79 -0.45 2.39 4.79
CA GLY A 79 0.67 2.83 3.97
C GLY A 79 1.62 3.76 4.72
N LEU A 80 1.08 4.67 5.54
CA LEU A 80 1.86 5.53 6.43
C LEU A 80 2.64 4.73 7.47
N LEU A 81 1.98 3.78 8.14
CA LEU A 81 2.63 2.92 9.13
C LEU A 81 3.76 2.07 8.50
N ILE A 82 3.48 1.42 7.37
CA ILE A 82 4.50 0.64 6.63
C ILE A 82 5.68 1.53 6.28
N SER A 83 5.41 2.72 5.75
CA SER A 83 6.46 3.66 5.39
C SER A 83 7.31 4.11 6.58
N LEU A 84 6.68 4.39 7.73
CA LEU A 84 7.40 4.72 8.97
C LEU A 84 8.30 3.58 9.42
N PHE A 85 7.78 2.35 9.50
CA PHE A 85 8.55 1.21 9.98
C PHE A 85 9.70 0.84 9.03
N VAL A 86 9.44 0.77 7.73
CA VAL A 86 10.46 0.46 6.72
C VAL A 86 11.52 1.55 6.67
N GLY A 87 11.11 2.82 6.68
CA GLY A 87 12.03 3.94 6.71
C GLY A 87 12.91 3.95 7.97
N TRP A 88 12.31 3.69 9.14
CA TRP A 88 13.05 3.61 10.39
C TRP A 88 14.05 2.46 10.38
N PHE A 89 13.63 1.27 9.95
CA PHE A 89 14.51 0.11 9.81
C PHE A 89 15.70 0.41 8.89
N LEU A 90 15.45 0.96 7.70
CA LEU A 90 16.52 1.32 6.77
C LEU A 90 17.45 2.40 7.33
N ARG A 91 16.92 3.33 8.11
CA ARG A 91 17.73 4.33 8.81
C ARG A 91 18.66 3.69 9.84
N VAL A 92 18.17 2.71 10.60
CA VAL A 92 18.97 1.97 11.60
C VAL A 92 20.06 1.12 10.93
N VAL A 93 19.72 0.40 9.85
CA VAL A 93 20.66 -0.52 9.17
C VAL A 93 21.76 0.22 8.38
N ARG A 94 21.48 1.46 7.93
CA ARG A 94 22.43 2.25 7.14
C ARG A 94 23.27 3.24 7.95
N ASN A 95 22.91 3.47 9.21
CA ASN A 95 23.72 4.23 10.15
C ASN A 95 24.86 3.37 10.69
#